data_AF-A0A3N2G4F8-F1
#
_entry.id   AF-A0A3N2G4F8-F1
#
_cell.length_a   1.000
_cell.length_b   1.000
_cell.length_c   1.000
_cell.angle_alpha   90.00
_cell.angle_beta   90.00
_cell.angle_gamma   90.00
#
_symmetry.space_group_name_H-M   'P 1'
#
loop_
_entity.id
_entity.type
_entity.pdbx_description
1 polymer ?
#
loop_
_entity_poly.entity_id
_entity_poly.type
_entity_poly.pdbx_seq_one_letter_code
_entity_poly.pdbx_strand_id
1 'polypeptide(L)'
;MTAVVETRPAVVGRGLRRAISWVGTLAVIAVLVGAWQVGIWVNHWYMAERFANGATDATWTIAELLRSGNEALVHGFCWLGVSAALAVVAGALVRRARSRSASR
;
A
#
# COMPACT_ATOMS: atom_id res chain seq x y z
N MET A 1 2.55 -51.11 0.32
CA MET A 1 3.04 -50.11 -0.65
C MET A 1 2.55 -48.74 -0.22
N THR A 2 3.31 -48.05 0.64
CA THR A 2 3.03 -46.69 1.09
C THR A 2 3.93 -45.74 0.32
N ALA A 3 3.36 -45.04 -0.65
CA ALA A 3 4.06 -43.96 -1.34
C ALA A 3 4.27 -42.83 -0.34
N VAL A 4 5.49 -42.72 0.20
CA VAL A 4 5.94 -41.53 0.92
C VAL A 4 5.93 -40.40 -0.10
N VAL A 5 4.90 -39.55 -0.04
CA VAL A 5 4.82 -38.31 -0.82
C VAL A 5 5.88 -37.37 -0.24
N GLU A 6 7.10 -37.57 -0.71
CA GLU A 6 8.25 -36.72 -0.47
C GLU A 6 7.96 -35.38 -1.15
N THR A 7 7.28 -34.49 -0.43
CA THR A 7 6.99 -33.13 -0.90
C THR A 7 8.32 -32.41 -1.08
N ARG A 8 8.82 -32.44 -2.32
CA ARG A 8 10.17 -32.03 -2.67
C ARG A 8 10.43 -30.59 -2.17
N PRO A 9 11.52 -30.36 -1.41
CA PRO A 9 11.86 -29.05 -0.86
C PRO A 9 11.94 -27.90 -1.87
N ALA A 10 12.14 -28.21 -3.15
CA ALA A 10 12.18 -27.26 -4.24
C ALA A 10 10.83 -26.57 -4.53
N VAL A 11 9.70 -27.22 -4.24
CA VAL A 11 8.36 -26.63 -4.43
C VAL A 11 8.11 -25.53 -3.38
N VAL A 12 8.52 -25.77 -2.15
CA VAL A 12 8.40 -24.82 -1.03
C VAL A 12 9.25 -23.56 -1.25
N GLY A 13 10.46 -23.71 -1.83
CA GLY A 13 11.33 -22.58 -2.16
C GLY A 13 10.79 -21.67 -3.28
N ARG A 14 10.17 -22.26 -4.31
CA ARG A 14 9.55 -21.50 -5.41
C ARG A 14 8.27 -20.79 -4.97
N GLY A 15 7.45 -21.43 -4.14
CA GLY A 15 6.25 -20.82 -3.55
C GLY A 15 6.58 -19.60 -2.69
N LEU A 16 7.62 -19.70 -1.84
CA LEU A 16 8.05 -18.60 -0.98
C LEU A 16 8.60 -17.40 -1.77
N ARG A 17 9.39 -17.64 -2.83
CA ARG A 17 9.88 -16.56 -3.71
C ARG A 17 8.74 -15.83 -4.42
N ARG A 18 7.74 -16.57 -4.92
CA ARG A 18 6.54 -15.96 -5.52
C ARG A 18 5.77 -15.14 -4.50
N ALA A 19 5.60 -15.64 -3.28
CA ALA A 19 4.92 -14.91 -2.21
C ALA A 19 5.63 -13.58 -1.89
N ILE A 20 6.97 -13.59 -1.73
CA ILE A 20 7.75 -12.36 -1.48
C ILE A 20 7.58 -11.36 -2.63
N SER A 21 7.64 -11.83 -3.88
CA SER A 21 7.44 -10.97 -5.05
C SER A 21 6.05 -10.34 -5.06
N TRP A 22 4.99 -11.12 -4.82
CA TRP A 22 3.62 -10.62 -4.79
C TRP A 22 3.40 -9.61 -3.66
N VAL A 23 3.89 -9.89 -2.46
CA VAL A 23 3.80 -8.97 -1.33
C VAL A 23 4.52 -7.66 -1.64
N GLY A 24 5.70 -7.72 -2.27
CA GLY A 24 6.42 -6.54 -2.74
C GLY A 24 5.65 -5.74 -3.78
N THR A 25 5.09 -6.41 -4.80
CA THR A 25 4.27 -5.76 -5.83
C THR A 25 3.04 -5.08 -5.22
N LEU A 26 2.33 -5.76 -4.31
CA LEU A 26 1.17 -5.20 -3.63
C LEU A 26 1.55 -3.99 -2.74
N ALA A 27 2.70 -4.03 -2.08
CA ALA A 27 3.21 -2.88 -1.32
C ALA A 27 3.43 -1.67 -2.23
N VAL A 28 4.09 -1.85 -3.37
CA VAL A 28 4.32 -0.77 -4.34
C VAL A 28 3.00 -0.20 -4.85
N ILE A 29 2.03 -1.06 -5.22
CA ILE A 29 0.70 -0.61 -5.67
C ILE A 29 0.04 0.22 -4.56
N ALA A 30 0.07 -0.26 -3.31
CA ALA A 30 -0.49 0.46 -2.18
C ALA A 30 0.17 1.84 -1.97
N VAL A 31 1.50 1.95 -2.12
CA VAL A 31 2.19 3.26 -2.10
C VAL A 31 1.67 4.18 -3.19
N LEU A 32 1.58 3.70 -4.43
CA LEU A 32 1.16 4.51 -5.56
C LEU A 32 -0.27 5.01 -5.39
N VAL A 33 -1.18 4.15 -4.94
CA VAL A 33 -2.56 4.52 -4.63
C VAL A 33 -2.60 5.53 -3.48
N GLY A 34 -1.80 5.31 -2.42
CA GLY A 34 -1.68 6.25 -1.31
C GLY A 34 -1.21 7.63 -1.74
N ALA A 35 -0.14 7.69 -2.53
CA ALA A 35 0.43 8.93 -3.05
C ALA A 35 -0.54 9.66 -3.99
N TRP A 36 -1.27 8.92 -4.84
CA TRP A 36 -2.30 9.48 -5.70
C TRP A 36 -3.41 10.19 -4.89
N GLN A 37 -3.88 9.55 -3.83
CA GLN A 37 -4.90 10.11 -2.95
C GLN A 37 -4.41 11.36 -2.19
N VAL A 38 -3.14 11.38 -1.77
CA VAL A 38 -2.52 12.60 -1.21
C VAL A 38 -2.47 13.71 -2.26
N GLY A 39 -2.18 13.39 -3.52
CA GLY A 39 -2.23 14.35 -4.63
C GLY A 39 -3.63 14.94 -4.84
N ILE A 40 -4.68 14.11 -4.75
CA ILE A 40 -6.08 14.56 -4.78
C ILE A 40 -6.36 15.53 -3.63
N TRP A 41 -5.93 15.21 -2.40
CA TRP A 41 -6.08 16.10 -1.25
C TRP A 41 -5.39 17.45 -1.48
N VAL A 42 -4.13 17.46 -1.93
CA VAL A 42 -3.40 18.71 -2.23
C VAL A 42 -4.14 19.55 -3.27
N ASN A 43 -4.65 18.93 -4.34
CA ASN A 43 -5.40 19.63 -5.37
C ASN A 43 -6.71 20.24 -4.82
N HIS A 44 -7.45 19.50 -4.00
CA HIS A 44 -8.69 19.99 -3.37
C HIS A 44 -8.43 21.14 -2.41
N TRP A 45 -7.36 21.04 -1.61
CA TRP A 45 -6.91 22.10 -0.73
C TRP A 45 -6.55 23.37 -1.52
N TYR A 46 -5.76 23.23 -2.58
CA TYR A 46 -5.36 24.35 -3.43
C TYR A 46 -6.57 25.03 -4.10
N MET A 47 -7.53 24.24 -4.61
CA MET A 47 -8.74 24.80 -5.20
C MET A 47 -9.61 25.51 -4.16
N ALA A 48 -9.76 24.92 -2.96
CA ALA A 48 -10.47 25.56 -1.85
C ALA A 48 -9.84 26.91 -1.47
N GLU A 49 -8.51 26.99 -1.40
CA GLU A 49 -7.77 28.22 -1.12
C GLU A 49 -7.96 29.27 -2.23
N ARG A 50 -7.99 28.85 -3.50
CA ARG A 50 -8.26 29.74 -4.64
C ARG A 50 -9.67 30.32 -4.60
N PHE A 51 -10.68 29.51 -4.26
CA PHE A 51 -12.07 29.99 -4.12
C PHE A 51 -12.25 30.91 -2.91
N ALA A 52 -11.59 30.61 -1.78
CA ALA A 52 -11.64 31.45 -0.59
C ALA A 52 -11.07 32.86 -0.83
N ASN A 53 -9.98 32.96 -1.59
CA ASN A 53 -9.33 34.23 -1.92
C ASN A 53 -10.01 34.98 -3.08
N GLY A 54 -10.96 34.36 -3.78
CA GLY A 54 -11.60 34.88 -5.00
C GLY A 54 -12.85 35.75 -4.79
N ALA A 55 -13.24 36.08 -3.55
CA ALA A 55 -14.43 36.86 -3.22
C ALA A 55 -15.74 36.33 -3.83
N THR A 56 -15.92 35.00 -3.84
CA THR A 56 -17.17 34.35 -4.23
C THR A 56 -17.92 33.83 -3.01
N ASP A 57 -19.27 33.93 -2.99
CA ASP A 57 -20.18 33.31 -1.98
C ASP A 57 -20.17 31.76 -1.97
N ALA A 58 -19.09 31.14 -2.47
CA ALA A 58 -18.93 29.72 -2.71
C ALA A 58 -18.59 28.91 -1.44
N THR A 59 -18.95 29.39 -0.25
CA THR A 59 -18.63 28.76 1.04
C THR A 59 -19.05 27.29 1.09
N TRP A 60 -20.23 26.96 0.54
CA TRP A 60 -20.71 25.57 0.43
C TRP A 60 -19.79 24.70 -0.44
N THR A 61 -19.35 25.22 -1.59
CA THR A 61 -18.45 24.53 -2.52
C THR A 61 -17.07 24.29 -1.90
N ILE A 62 -16.57 25.24 -1.10
CA ILE A 62 -15.29 25.11 -0.38
C ILE A 62 -15.38 24.00 0.68
N ALA A 63 -16.46 23.96 1.47
CA ALA A 63 -16.66 22.93 2.49
C ALA A 63 -16.73 21.53 1.87
N GLU A 64 -17.39 21.39 0.73
CA GLU A 64 -17.49 20.11 0.03
C GLU A 64 -16.15 19.67 -0.57
N LEU A 65 -15.39 20.60 -1.16
CA LEU A 65 -14.01 20.36 -1.64
C LEU A 65 -13.08 19.91 -0.50
N LEU A 66 -13.14 20.56 0.65
CA LEU A 66 -12.33 20.20 1.81
C LEU A 66 -12.74 18.85 2.40
N ARG A 67 -14.06 18.55 2.42
CA ARG A 67 -14.56 17.25 2.87
C ARG A 67 -14.03 16.13 1.99
N SER A 68 -14.23 16.22 0.66
CA SER A 68 -13.75 15.19 -0.27
C SER A 68 -12.22 15.09 -0.28
N GLY A 69 -11.52 16.21 -0.15
CA GLY A 69 -10.08 16.24 0.04
C GLY A 69 -9.64 15.47 1.29
N ASN A 70 -10.28 15.72 2.44
CA ASN A 70 -9.96 15.04 3.70
C ASN A 70 -10.25 13.54 3.65
N GLU A 71 -11.34 13.13 3.00
CA GLU A 71 -11.62 11.71 2.74
C GLU A 71 -10.49 11.09 1.90
N ALA A 72 -10.07 11.75 0.83
CA ALA A 72 -8.94 11.29 0.02
C ALA A 72 -7.65 11.17 0.87
N LEU A 73 -7.36 12.13 1.74
CA LEU A 73 -6.21 12.09 2.63
C LEU A 73 -6.24 10.86 3.55
N VAL A 74 -7.39 10.58 4.18
CA VAL A 74 -7.58 9.40 5.04
C VAL A 74 -7.36 8.12 4.25
N HIS A 75 -7.98 8.01 3.07
CA HIS A 75 -7.76 6.85 2.19
C HIS A 75 -6.28 6.71 1.80
N GLY A 76 -5.60 7.82 1.52
CA GLY A 76 -4.18 7.86 1.21
C GLY A 76 -3.34 7.28 2.33
N PHE A 77 -3.54 7.73 3.57
CA PHE A 77 -2.85 7.21 4.74
C PHE A 77 -3.14 5.73 5.01
N CYS A 78 -4.39 5.28 4.80
CA CYS A 78 -4.73 3.86 4.92
C CYS A 78 -3.90 3.00 3.96
N TRP A 79 -3.78 3.41 2.69
CA TRP A 79 -2.99 2.68 1.70
C TRP A 79 -1.48 2.71 2.00
N LEU A 80 -0.96 3.83 2.50
CA LEU A 80 0.43 3.90 2.96
C LEU A 80 0.69 2.99 4.17
N GLY A 81 -0.26 2.92 5.12
CA GLY A 81 -0.21 2.00 6.25
C GLY A 81 -0.23 0.53 5.82
N VAL A 82 -1.09 0.18 4.87
CA VAL A 82 -1.13 -1.16 4.26
C VAL A 82 0.21 -1.50 3.60
N SER A 83 0.80 -0.56 2.85
CA SER A 83 2.13 -0.77 2.27
C SER A 83 3.20 -1.02 3.33
N ALA A 84 3.21 -0.24 4.41
CA ALA A 84 4.17 -0.42 5.50
C ALA A 84 4.03 -1.82 6.13
N ALA A 85 2.80 -2.28 6.37
CA ALA A 85 2.55 -3.63 6.87
C ALA A 85 3.06 -4.72 5.90
N LEU A 86 2.80 -4.57 4.59
CA LEU A 86 3.29 -5.50 3.56
C LEU A 86 4.82 -5.53 3.50
N ALA A 87 5.49 -4.38 3.66
CA ALA A 87 6.95 -4.32 3.71
C ALA A 87 7.52 -5.08 4.91
N VAL A 88 6.89 -4.96 6.09
CA VAL A 88 7.27 -5.73 7.29
C VAL A 88 7.10 -7.23 7.06
N VAL A 89 5.97 -7.65 6.48
CA VAL A 89 5.71 -9.06 6.14
C VAL A 89 6.74 -9.58 5.13
N ALA A 90 7.04 -8.84 4.06
CA ALA A 90 8.07 -9.20 3.09
C ALA A 90 9.43 -9.37 3.76
N GLY A 91 9.82 -8.45 4.65
CA GLY A 91 11.04 -8.52 5.44
C GLY A 91 11.11 -9.78 6.31
N ALA A 92 10.01 -10.12 7.00
CA ALA A 92 9.90 -11.33 7.81
C ALA A 92 10.02 -12.61 6.97
N LEU A 93 9.38 -12.66 5.80
CA LEU A 93 9.48 -13.78 4.85
C LEU A 93 10.90 -13.96 4.33
N VAL A 94 11.60 -12.86 4.00
CA VAL A 94 13.01 -12.88 3.57
C VAL A 94 13.93 -13.36 4.68
N ARG A 95 13.72 -12.94 5.94
CA ARG A 95 14.49 -13.44 7.09
C ARG A 95 14.30 -14.96 7.26
N ARG A 96 13.05 -15.44 7.20
CA ARG A 96 12.73 -16.87 7.29
C ARG A 96 13.33 -17.68 6.14
N ALA A 97 13.37 -17.12 4.93
CA ALA A 97 14.02 -17.76 3.78
C ALA A 97 15.53 -17.93 4.01
N ARG A 98 16.21 -16.90 4.54
CA ARG A 98 17.65 -16.96 4.86
C ARG A 98 17.97 -17.99 5.95
N SER A 99 17.18 -18.05 7.02
CA SER A 99 17.36 -19.05 8.08
C SER A 99 17.26 -20.50 7.57
N ARG A 100 16.35 -20.75 6.61
CA ARG A 100 16.21 -22.08 5.97
C ARG A 100 17.34 -22.43 5.01
N SER A 101 18.00 -21.44 4.43
CA SER A 101 19.17 -21.64 3.57
C SER A 101 20.45 -21.87 4.37
N ALA A 102 20.56 -21.34 5.59
CA ALA A 102 21.74 -21.52 6.45
C ALA A 102 21.74 -22.86 7.23
N SER A 103 20.60 -23.55 7.30
CA SER A 103 20.47 -24.85 7.98
C SER A 103 20.60 -26.06 7.02
N ARG A 104 21.08 -25.83 5.79
CA ARG A 104 21.38 -26.86 4.77
C ARG A 104 22.85 -26.80 4.43
#